data_AF-A0A8C5QRQ6-F1
#
_entry.id   AF-A0A8C5QRQ6-F1
#
_cell.length_a   1.000
_cell.length_b   1.000
_cell.length_c   1.000
_cell.angle_alpha   90.00
_cell.angle_beta   90.00
_cell.angle_gamma   90.00
#
_symmetry.space_group_name_H-M   'P 1'
#
loop_
_entity.id
_entity.type
_entity.pdbx_description
1 polymer ?
#
loop_
_entity_poly.entity_id
_entity_poly.type
_entity_poly.pdbx_seq_one_letter_code
_entity_poly.pdbx_strand_id
1 'polypeptide(L)'
;NYVSYPSLCLKTVKLCIKLFYGLQFSQPLIFSNLYTYRVHAVLVSSAHPTENIFFSPLSVSTAFAMLSEGAKGQTHDQILEGLGFNVSKTPEDEIHAGFQDLQNILNDPASELELSSGNALFIAKDLKLLPSFLDDVSKNYKAEAFSTDFENSDEAKQQINSYVERKTNGKIAELLKSVAKESMLVLANYIYFKGKWKKPFDETYTKEKDFHVDKDTVVKVPFMFRSGKYNSLLSKDVTVVEVPYNGNASAIFILPRNGNLKELEENLHESFREWRSKTLDLHIPKFSIKANLDLKEELSKLGVTRVFSNEADLLGLQWNVCLTLQAVHKATLSIDEKGTEAAGATGIEITPTSLPPSVIIDVPFLFAVYKSDTHSLLFFGRIVTIMFGNWTN
;
A
#
# COMPACT_ATOMS: atom_id res chain seq x y z
N ASN A 1 -10.88 -29.73 14.14
CA ASN A 1 -10.35 -28.69 15.04
C ASN A 1 -10.21 -27.39 14.29
N TYR A 2 -11.32 -26.68 14.12
CA TYR A 2 -11.36 -25.36 13.52
C TYR A 2 -10.76 -24.38 14.54
N VAL A 3 -9.62 -23.77 14.21
CA VAL A 3 -9.10 -22.64 14.97
C VAL A 3 -10.07 -21.49 14.74
N SER A 4 -10.86 -21.17 15.77
CA SER A 4 -11.71 -19.99 15.81
C SER A 4 -10.82 -18.76 15.80
N TYR A 5 -10.69 -18.09 14.65
CA TYR A 5 -10.11 -16.76 14.59
C TYR A 5 -10.98 -15.78 15.41
N PRO A 6 -10.40 -14.93 16.26
CA PRO A 6 -11.14 -14.31 17.34
C PRO A 6 -12.13 -13.27 16.82
N SER A 7 -13.18 -13.07 17.60
CA SER A 7 -14.25 -12.06 17.51
C SER A 7 -13.81 -10.61 17.28
N LEU A 8 -12.51 -10.33 17.21
CA LEU A 8 -11.88 -9.08 16.79
C LEU A 8 -12.16 -8.79 15.30
N CYS A 9 -12.12 -9.82 14.45
CA CYS A 9 -12.26 -9.70 12.99
C CYS A 9 -13.67 -9.19 12.59
N LEU A 10 -14.75 -9.74 13.16
CA LEU A 10 -16.13 -9.32 12.83
C LEU A 10 -16.49 -7.92 13.35
N LYS A 11 -15.89 -7.47 14.46
CA LYS A 11 -16.10 -6.10 14.99
C LYS A 11 -15.37 -5.05 14.15
N THR A 12 -14.19 -5.41 13.63
CA THR A 12 -13.40 -4.63 12.66
C THR A 12 -14.17 -4.34 11.36
N VAL A 13 -14.86 -5.37 10.84
CA VAL A 13 -15.63 -5.33 9.57
C VAL A 13 -16.72 -4.26 9.55
N LYS A 14 -17.40 -4.02 10.68
CA LYS A 14 -18.46 -2.99 10.76
C LYS A 14 -17.93 -1.56 10.76
N LEU A 15 -16.63 -1.33 10.94
CA LEU A 15 -16.05 0.00 11.03
C LEU A 15 -15.47 0.53 9.71
N CYS A 16 -14.92 -0.32 8.83
CA CYS A 16 -14.48 0.10 7.49
C CYS A 16 -15.63 0.74 6.70
N ILE A 17 -16.84 0.19 6.85
CA ILE A 17 -18.10 0.73 6.30
C ILE A 17 -18.40 2.13 6.87
N LYS A 18 -17.92 2.48 8.07
CA LYS A 18 -18.21 3.75 8.75
C LYS A 18 -17.09 4.80 8.66
N LEU A 19 -15.87 4.42 8.29
CA LEU A 19 -14.75 5.33 8.02
C LEU A 19 -15.01 6.22 6.80
N PHE A 20 -15.76 5.68 5.82
CA PHE A 20 -15.88 6.29 4.49
C PHE A 20 -17.32 6.53 4.02
N TYR A 21 -18.39 6.05 4.67
CA TYR A 21 -19.76 6.29 4.15
C TYR A 21 -20.28 7.71 4.39
N GLY A 22 -20.26 8.48 3.31
CA GLY A 22 -21.33 9.38 2.88
C GLY A 22 -21.70 9.22 1.39
N LEU A 23 -21.08 8.27 0.66
CA LEU A 23 -21.21 8.13 -0.79
C LEU A 23 -21.31 6.66 -1.22
N GLN A 24 -22.00 6.43 -2.33
CA GLN A 24 -22.30 5.13 -2.91
C GLN A 24 -21.04 4.55 -3.60
N PHE A 25 -20.38 3.58 -2.96
CA PHE A 25 -19.17 2.93 -3.48
C PHE A 25 -19.48 1.77 -4.42
N SER A 26 -18.54 1.44 -5.31
CA SER A 26 -18.47 0.10 -5.89
C SER A 26 -17.98 -0.90 -4.84
N GLN A 27 -18.55 -2.12 -4.86
CA GLN A 27 -18.25 -3.18 -3.87
C GLN A 27 -16.74 -3.46 -3.68
N PRO A 28 -15.88 -3.50 -4.73
CA PRO A 28 -14.46 -3.86 -4.59
C PRO A 28 -13.64 -2.93 -3.70
N LEU A 29 -14.03 -1.65 -3.62
CA LEU A 29 -13.33 -0.63 -2.83
C LEU A 29 -13.53 -0.80 -1.33
N ILE A 30 -14.72 -1.22 -0.91
CA ILE A 30 -15.03 -1.53 0.50
C ILE A 30 -14.23 -2.74 0.95
N PHE A 31 -14.10 -3.75 0.09
CA PHE A 31 -13.33 -4.97 0.38
C PHE A 31 -11.83 -4.71 0.45
N SER A 32 -11.27 -3.88 -0.45
CA SER A 32 -9.86 -3.48 -0.41
C SER A 32 -9.46 -2.83 0.93
N ASN A 33 -10.31 -1.96 1.48
CA ASN A 33 -10.04 -1.32 2.77
C ASN A 33 -10.16 -2.29 3.97
N LEU A 34 -11.06 -3.28 3.91
CA LEU A 34 -11.13 -4.34 4.94
C LEU A 34 -9.93 -5.29 4.85
N TYR A 35 -9.56 -5.67 3.63
CA TYR A 35 -8.37 -6.46 3.33
C TYR A 35 -7.09 -5.77 3.84
N THR A 36 -6.98 -4.45 3.66
CA THR A 36 -5.87 -3.65 4.18
C THR A 36 -5.60 -3.92 5.67
N TYR A 37 -6.63 -3.88 6.51
CA TYR A 37 -6.45 -4.10 7.95
C TYR A 37 -6.12 -5.55 8.29
N ARG A 38 -6.68 -6.53 7.55
CA ARG A 38 -6.34 -7.95 7.73
C ARG A 38 -4.87 -8.21 7.41
N VAL A 39 -4.40 -7.71 6.26
CA VAL A 39 -2.99 -7.79 5.87
C VAL A 39 -2.12 -7.10 6.91
N HIS A 40 -2.45 -5.87 7.29
CA HIS A 40 -1.68 -5.14 8.29
C HIS A 40 -1.58 -5.90 9.62
N ALA A 41 -2.68 -6.47 10.12
CA ALA A 41 -2.67 -7.26 11.35
C ALA A 41 -1.77 -8.51 11.25
N VAL A 42 -1.79 -9.18 10.11
CA VAL A 42 -0.91 -10.33 9.84
C VAL A 42 0.56 -9.88 9.80
N LEU A 43 0.85 -8.77 9.13
CA LEU A 43 2.21 -8.20 9.06
C LEU A 43 2.71 -7.81 10.45
N VAL A 44 1.87 -7.13 11.25
CA VAL A 44 2.20 -6.75 12.64
C VAL A 44 2.46 -7.98 13.50
N SER A 45 1.69 -9.05 13.32
CA SER A 45 1.86 -10.29 14.10
C SER A 45 3.19 -11.01 13.82
N SER A 46 3.78 -10.75 12.65
CA SER A 46 5.01 -11.40 12.16
C SER A 46 6.25 -10.53 12.27
N ALA A 47 6.08 -9.21 12.39
CA ALA A 47 7.16 -8.23 12.43
C ALA A 47 7.66 -7.97 13.86
N HIS A 48 8.92 -7.55 13.98
CA HIS A 48 9.44 -7.08 15.27
C HIS A 48 8.77 -5.76 15.68
N PRO A 49 8.53 -5.49 16.98
CA PRO A 49 7.86 -4.24 17.41
C PRO A 49 8.53 -2.95 16.93
N THR A 50 9.83 -2.97 16.65
CA THR A 50 10.63 -1.82 16.19
C THR A 50 10.69 -1.69 14.66
N GLU A 51 10.09 -2.62 13.93
CA GLU A 51 10.16 -2.68 12.47
C GLU A 51 9.10 -1.81 11.80
N ASN A 52 9.48 -1.11 10.74
CA ASN A 52 8.52 -0.41 9.89
C ASN A 52 7.72 -1.42 9.07
N ILE A 53 6.40 -1.22 8.98
CA ILE A 53 5.54 -1.97 8.06
C ILE A 53 4.98 -0.98 7.07
N PHE A 54 5.06 -1.29 5.78
CA PHE A 54 4.51 -0.44 4.75
C PHE A 54 4.16 -1.30 3.54
N PHE A 55 3.03 -1.06 2.91
CA PHE A 55 2.63 -1.78 1.69
C PHE A 55 1.55 -0.99 0.96
N SER A 56 1.28 -1.39 -0.28
CA SER A 56 0.10 -0.93 -1.03
C SER A 56 -0.96 -2.02 -1.06
N PRO A 57 -2.05 -1.88 -0.28
CA PRO A 57 -3.14 -2.85 -0.28
C PRO A 57 -3.79 -2.97 -1.66
N LEU A 58 -3.96 -1.84 -2.35
CA LEU A 58 -4.55 -1.79 -3.68
C LEU A 58 -3.69 -2.51 -4.72
N SER A 59 -2.37 -2.31 -4.69
CA SER A 59 -1.45 -2.95 -5.64
C SER A 59 -1.41 -4.47 -5.43
N VAL A 60 -1.31 -4.93 -4.18
CA VAL A 60 -1.34 -6.36 -3.85
C VAL A 60 -2.68 -6.99 -4.22
N SER A 61 -3.80 -6.32 -3.90
CA SER A 61 -5.14 -6.81 -4.25
C SER A 61 -5.32 -6.95 -5.76
N THR A 62 -4.82 -5.97 -6.52
CA THR A 62 -4.85 -6.01 -7.99
C THR A 62 -4.06 -7.21 -8.52
N ALA A 63 -2.85 -7.42 -8.01
CA ALA A 63 -1.97 -8.50 -8.48
C ALA A 63 -2.61 -9.89 -8.28
N PHE A 64 -3.29 -10.09 -7.15
CA PHE A 64 -3.94 -11.36 -6.83
C PHE A 64 -5.30 -11.53 -7.50
N ALA A 65 -6.08 -10.46 -7.67
CA ALA A 65 -7.29 -10.51 -8.48
C ALA A 65 -6.97 -10.81 -9.95
N MET A 66 -5.85 -10.29 -10.47
CA MET A 66 -5.34 -10.67 -11.79
C MET A 66 -4.98 -12.16 -11.85
N LEU A 67 -4.35 -12.69 -10.79
CA LEU A 67 -4.00 -14.10 -10.72
C LEU A 67 -5.23 -15.01 -10.63
N SER A 68 -6.35 -14.53 -10.06
CA SER A 68 -7.58 -15.32 -9.97
C SER A 68 -8.23 -15.57 -11.33
N GLU A 69 -8.06 -14.69 -12.33
CA GLU A 69 -8.53 -14.92 -13.72
C GLU A 69 -8.01 -16.25 -14.29
N GLY A 70 -6.78 -16.63 -13.91
CA GLY A 70 -6.14 -17.88 -14.32
C GLY A 70 -6.43 -19.07 -13.41
N ALA A 71 -7.02 -18.83 -12.24
CA ALA A 71 -7.30 -19.84 -11.23
C ALA A 71 -8.69 -20.46 -11.39
N LYS A 72 -8.85 -21.69 -10.91
CA LYS A 72 -10.16 -22.37 -10.82
C LYS A 72 -10.36 -23.05 -9.47
N GLY A 73 -11.62 -23.42 -9.21
CA GLY A 73 -12.05 -24.13 -8.00
C GLY A 73 -11.58 -23.47 -6.71
N GLN A 74 -11.08 -24.28 -5.77
CA GLN A 74 -10.64 -23.76 -4.47
C GLN A 74 -9.42 -22.83 -4.54
N THR A 75 -8.61 -22.90 -5.60
CA THR A 75 -7.47 -21.98 -5.75
C THR A 75 -7.99 -20.57 -6.05
N HIS A 76 -8.96 -20.47 -6.96
CA HIS A 76 -9.66 -19.24 -7.25
C HIS A 76 -10.36 -18.67 -6.01
N ASP A 77 -11.16 -19.50 -5.33
CA ASP A 77 -11.97 -19.06 -4.20
C ASP A 77 -11.08 -18.56 -3.04
N GLN A 78 -9.98 -19.28 -2.74
CA GLN A 78 -9.03 -18.85 -1.71
C GLN A 78 -8.44 -17.47 -2.02
N ILE A 79 -8.10 -17.18 -3.28
CA ILE A 79 -7.54 -15.89 -3.67
C ILE A 79 -8.57 -14.78 -3.39
N LEU A 80 -9.78 -14.90 -3.94
CA LEU A 80 -10.80 -13.85 -3.81
C LEU A 80 -11.28 -13.67 -2.36
N GLU A 81 -11.49 -14.75 -1.61
CA GLU A 81 -11.86 -14.68 -0.19
C GLU A 81 -10.71 -14.14 0.68
N GLY A 82 -9.46 -14.45 0.31
CA GLY A 82 -8.26 -13.88 0.90
C GLY A 82 -8.21 -12.36 0.73
N LEU A 83 -8.62 -11.86 -0.43
CA LEU A 83 -8.80 -10.43 -0.73
C LEU A 83 -10.06 -9.82 -0.08
N GLY A 84 -10.84 -10.62 0.66
CA GLY A 84 -12.01 -10.19 1.40
C GLY A 84 -13.33 -10.24 0.63
N PHE A 85 -13.32 -10.65 -0.64
CA PHE A 85 -14.55 -10.83 -1.41
C PHE A 85 -15.37 -12.01 -0.89
N ASN A 86 -16.69 -11.93 -1.06
CA ASN A 86 -17.56 -13.07 -0.83
C ASN A 86 -17.97 -13.65 -2.18
N VAL A 87 -17.30 -14.72 -2.61
CA VAL A 87 -17.52 -15.35 -3.91
C VAL A 87 -18.96 -15.84 -4.14
N SER A 88 -19.74 -16.04 -3.06
CA SER A 88 -21.16 -16.39 -3.17
C SER A 88 -22.10 -15.20 -3.35
N LYS A 89 -21.63 -13.97 -3.14
CA LYS A 89 -22.46 -12.74 -3.13
C LYS A 89 -22.00 -11.68 -4.11
N THR A 90 -20.73 -11.69 -4.49
CA THR A 90 -20.14 -10.72 -5.40
C THR A 90 -19.89 -11.41 -6.74
N PRO A 91 -20.59 -11.00 -7.81
CA PRO A 91 -20.31 -11.51 -9.15
C PRO A 91 -18.86 -11.26 -9.55
N GLU A 92 -18.21 -12.27 -10.15
CA GLU A 92 -16.80 -12.23 -10.51
C GLU A 92 -16.49 -11.15 -11.56
N ASP A 93 -17.39 -10.97 -12.52
CA ASP A 93 -17.33 -9.91 -13.53
C ASP A 93 -17.36 -8.50 -12.90
N GLU A 94 -18.14 -8.29 -11.84
CA GLU A 94 -18.11 -7.03 -11.07
C GLU A 94 -16.78 -6.81 -10.34
N ILE A 95 -16.12 -7.88 -9.87
CA ILE A 95 -14.81 -7.79 -9.21
C ILE A 95 -13.77 -7.32 -10.23
N HIS A 96 -13.65 -8.01 -11.36
CA HIS A 96 -12.65 -7.73 -12.38
C HIS A 96 -12.89 -6.38 -13.07
N ALA A 97 -14.15 -6.02 -13.36
CA ALA A 97 -14.50 -4.70 -13.87
C ALA A 97 -14.12 -3.58 -12.90
N GLY A 98 -14.33 -3.79 -11.59
CA GLY A 98 -13.91 -2.82 -10.59
C GLY A 98 -12.40 -2.62 -10.53
N PHE A 99 -11.60 -3.69 -10.67
CA PHE A 99 -10.15 -3.56 -10.78
C PHE A 99 -9.72 -2.86 -12.07
N GLN A 100 -10.42 -3.10 -13.18
CA GLN A 100 -10.18 -2.40 -14.44
C GLN A 100 -10.40 -0.89 -14.31
N ASP A 101 -11.51 -0.48 -13.69
CA ASP A 101 -11.79 0.94 -13.41
C ASP A 101 -10.69 1.56 -12.54
N LEU A 102 -10.23 0.83 -11.51
CA LEU A 102 -9.13 1.29 -10.67
C LEU A 102 -7.83 1.45 -11.47
N GLN A 103 -7.48 0.51 -12.35
CA GLN A 103 -6.31 0.62 -13.21
C GLN A 103 -6.42 1.77 -14.23
N ASN A 104 -7.63 2.16 -14.61
CA ASN A 104 -7.85 3.33 -15.46
C ASN A 104 -7.62 4.63 -14.69
N ILE A 105 -8.09 4.72 -13.45
CA ILE A 105 -7.95 5.91 -12.62
C ILE A 105 -6.51 6.09 -12.12
N LEU A 106 -5.84 5.01 -11.70
CA LEU A 106 -4.48 5.08 -11.17
C LEU A 106 -3.44 5.42 -12.25
N ASN A 107 -3.64 4.94 -13.47
CA ASN A 107 -2.72 5.15 -14.59
C ASN A 107 -3.20 6.27 -15.54
N ASP A 108 -4.06 7.17 -15.06
CA ASP A 108 -4.50 8.32 -15.84
C ASP A 108 -3.31 9.28 -16.06
N PRO A 109 -2.85 9.48 -17.31
CA PRO A 109 -1.74 10.39 -17.60
C PRO A 109 -2.07 11.86 -17.29
N ALA A 110 -3.35 12.22 -17.11
CA ALA A 110 -3.76 13.55 -16.69
C ALA A 110 -3.68 13.77 -15.17
N SER A 111 -3.39 12.71 -14.40
CA SER A 111 -3.24 12.80 -12.94
C SER A 111 -2.04 13.67 -12.55
N GLU A 112 -2.25 14.59 -11.61
CA GLU A 112 -1.18 15.40 -11.02
C GLU A 112 -0.30 14.61 -10.02
N LEU A 113 -0.67 13.36 -9.72
CA LEU A 113 0.10 12.45 -8.87
C LEU A 113 1.16 11.71 -9.69
N GLU A 114 2.42 11.77 -9.26
CA GLU A 114 3.47 10.90 -9.79
C GLU A 114 3.30 9.50 -9.17
N LEU A 115 2.43 8.70 -9.78
CA LEU A 115 2.14 7.33 -9.41
C LEU A 115 2.55 6.41 -10.57
N SER A 116 3.40 5.43 -10.31
CA SER A 116 3.70 4.34 -11.23
C SER A 116 3.37 3.03 -10.53
N SER A 117 2.35 2.32 -10.99
CA SER A 117 1.94 1.02 -10.47
C SER A 117 1.75 0.05 -11.61
N GLY A 118 2.11 -1.21 -11.41
CA GLY A 118 1.91 -2.21 -12.45
C GLY A 118 2.10 -3.63 -11.97
N ASN A 119 1.64 -4.54 -12.82
CA ASN A 119 1.81 -5.98 -12.68
C ASN A 119 2.44 -6.53 -13.95
N ALA A 120 3.37 -7.46 -13.81
CA ALA A 120 3.90 -8.23 -14.93
C ALA A 120 4.04 -9.69 -14.56
N LEU A 121 3.81 -10.54 -15.56
CA LEU A 121 3.96 -11.99 -15.48
C LEU A 121 5.21 -12.39 -16.25
N PHE A 122 6.15 -13.02 -15.57
CA PHE A 122 7.32 -13.64 -16.22
C PHE A 122 7.11 -15.14 -16.19
N ILE A 123 7.06 -15.75 -17.37
CA ILE A 123 6.55 -17.09 -17.61
C ILE A 123 7.69 -17.93 -18.16
N ALA A 124 7.86 -19.16 -17.66
CA ALA A 124 8.88 -20.06 -18.17
C ALA A 124 8.72 -20.26 -19.68
N LYS A 125 9.84 -20.24 -20.43
CA LYS A 125 9.86 -20.30 -21.91
C LYS A 125 9.05 -21.45 -22.52
N ASP A 126 8.97 -22.58 -21.81
CA ASP A 126 8.28 -23.78 -22.26
C ASP A 126 6.81 -23.85 -21.80
N LEU A 127 6.37 -22.89 -20.98
CA LEU A 127 5.01 -22.80 -20.47
C LEU A 127 4.12 -21.99 -21.42
N LYS A 128 3.05 -22.61 -21.92
CA LYS A 128 2.05 -21.97 -22.76
C LYS A 128 0.82 -21.60 -21.94
N LEU A 129 0.48 -20.33 -21.95
CA LEU A 129 -0.74 -19.84 -21.29
C LEU A 129 -1.89 -19.82 -22.27
N LEU A 130 -3.13 -19.89 -21.77
CA LEU A 130 -4.29 -19.71 -22.64
C LEU A 130 -4.31 -18.28 -23.19
N PRO A 131 -4.57 -18.09 -24.50
CA PRO A 131 -4.69 -16.76 -25.07
C PRO A 131 -5.74 -15.89 -24.36
N SER A 132 -6.88 -16.49 -23.98
CA SER A 132 -7.94 -15.79 -23.24
C SER A 132 -7.44 -15.23 -21.91
N PHE A 133 -6.62 -15.99 -21.16
CA PHE A 133 -6.03 -15.50 -19.91
C PHE A 133 -5.12 -14.29 -20.15
N LEU A 134 -4.28 -14.34 -21.19
CA LEU A 134 -3.42 -13.20 -21.57
C LEU A 134 -4.23 -11.97 -21.98
N ASP A 135 -5.34 -12.19 -22.70
CA ASP A 135 -6.26 -11.12 -23.10
C ASP A 135 -6.95 -10.50 -21.88
N ASP A 136 -7.42 -11.32 -20.93
CA ASP A 136 -8.09 -10.86 -19.72
C ASP A 136 -7.14 -10.08 -18.80
N VAL A 137 -5.92 -10.58 -18.54
CA VAL A 137 -4.95 -9.84 -17.70
C VAL A 137 -4.45 -8.56 -18.38
N SER A 138 -4.34 -8.53 -19.69
CA SER A 138 -4.01 -7.31 -20.45
C SER A 138 -5.14 -6.29 -20.38
N LYS A 139 -6.39 -6.73 -20.65
CA LYS A 139 -7.58 -5.86 -20.70
C LYS A 139 -7.99 -5.33 -19.33
N ASN A 140 -8.08 -6.20 -18.33
CA ASN A 140 -8.63 -5.86 -17.02
C ASN A 140 -7.56 -5.27 -16.10
N TYR A 141 -6.28 -5.62 -16.29
CA TYR A 141 -5.21 -5.26 -15.36
C TYR A 141 -4.05 -4.47 -15.98
N LYS A 142 -4.07 -4.24 -17.30
CA LYS A 142 -2.96 -3.60 -18.04
C LYS A 142 -1.63 -4.30 -17.82
N ALA A 143 -1.67 -5.60 -17.52
CA ALA A 143 -0.49 -6.37 -17.20
C ALA A 143 0.23 -6.84 -18.46
N GLU A 144 1.54 -6.89 -18.38
CA GLU A 144 2.39 -7.42 -19.45
C GLU A 144 2.86 -8.83 -19.10
N ALA A 145 2.97 -9.69 -20.10
CA ALA A 145 3.43 -11.06 -19.96
C ALA A 145 4.71 -11.28 -20.80
N PHE A 146 5.73 -11.88 -20.20
CA PHE A 146 7.04 -12.11 -20.82
C PHE A 146 7.44 -13.57 -20.74
N SER A 147 7.88 -14.14 -21.86
CA SER A 147 8.59 -15.42 -21.88
C SER A 147 10.00 -15.23 -21.29
N THR A 148 10.39 -16.08 -20.36
CA THR A 148 11.59 -15.92 -19.53
C THR A 148 12.28 -17.27 -19.35
N ASP A 149 13.61 -17.29 -19.50
CA ASP A 149 14.42 -18.48 -19.26
C ASP A 149 14.92 -18.53 -17.81
N PHE A 150 14.15 -19.18 -16.93
CA PHE A 150 14.51 -19.29 -15.52
C PHE A 150 15.71 -20.22 -15.26
N GLU A 151 16.09 -21.09 -16.21
CA GLU A 151 17.29 -21.90 -16.09
C GLU A 151 18.55 -21.00 -16.05
N ASN A 152 18.51 -19.88 -16.77
CA ASN A 152 19.46 -18.78 -16.65
C ASN A 152 18.99 -17.75 -15.61
N SER A 153 19.02 -18.15 -14.33
CA SER A 153 18.46 -17.37 -13.21
C SER A 153 19.00 -15.93 -13.09
N ASP A 154 20.25 -15.67 -13.46
CA ASP A 154 20.83 -14.33 -13.40
C ASP A 154 20.31 -13.41 -14.51
N GLU A 155 20.15 -13.94 -15.73
CA GLU A 155 19.54 -13.22 -16.85
C GLU A 155 18.05 -12.96 -16.60
N ALA A 156 17.32 -13.96 -16.09
CA ALA A 156 15.91 -13.81 -15.69
C ALA A 156 15.74 -12.73 -14.61
N LYS A 157 16.60 -12.75 -13.58
CA LYS A 157 16.64 -11.70 -12.54
C LYS A 157 16.87 -10.32 -13.15
N GLN A 158 17.86 -10.20 -14.04
CA GLN A 158 18.17 -8.92 -14.70
C GLN A 158 17.00 -8.43 -15.55
N GLN A 159 16.37 -9.30 -16.34
CA GLN A 159 15.20 -8.97 -17.15
C GLN A 159 14.05 -8.42 -16.28
N ILE A 160 13.74 -9.07 -15.16
CA ILE A 160 12.68 -8.65 -14.24
C ILE A 160 13.01 -7.30 -13.61
N ASN A 161 14.21 -7.14 -13.07
CA ASN A 161 14.63 -5.89 -12.42
C ASN A 161 14.68 -4.72 -13.42
N SER A 162 15.23 -4.91 -14.63
CA SER A 162 15.27 -3.88 -15.67
C SER A 162 13.88 -3.49 -16.20
N TYR A 163 12.93 -4.42 -16.22
CA TYR A 163 11.53 -4.09 -16.54
C TYR A 163 10.95 -3.13 -15.50
N VAL A 164 11.06 -3.46 -14.22
CA VAL A 164 10.51 -2.65 -13.11
C VAL A 164 11.23 -1.31 -13.00
N GLU A 165 12.55 -1.30 -13.15
CA GLU A 165 13.37 -0.08 -13.12
C GLU A 165 12.90 0.92 -14.19
N ARG A 166 12.72 0.45 -15.43
CA ARG A 166 12.22 1.28 -16.52
C ARG A 166 10.80 1.78 -16.27
N LYS A 167 9.89 0.92 -15.80
CA LYS A 167 8.50 1.31 -15.51
C LYS A 167 8.38 2.31 -14.36
N THR A 168 9.37 2.31 -13.47
CA THR A 168 9.43 3.21 -12.31
C THR A 168 10.43 4.35 -12.50
N ASN A 169 10.97 4.57 -13.71
CA ASN A 169 11.95 5.61 -14.00
C ASN A 169 13.16 5.58 -13.04
N GLY A 170 13.68 4.39 -12.75
CA GLY A 170 14.82 4.18 -11.85
C GLY A 170 14.50 4.20 -10.36
N LYS A 171 13.25 4.42 -9.96
CA LYS A 171 12.87 4.53 -8.53
C LYS A 171 12.83 3.18 -7.82
N ILE A 172 12.67 2.10 -8.58
CA ILE A 172 12.79 0.72 -8.10
C ILE A 172 13.78 -0.02 -9.00
N ALA A 173 15.08 0.08 -8.69
CA ALA A 173 16.14 -0.54 -9.46
C ALA A 173 16.21 -2.08 -9.29
N GLU A 174 16.00 -2.56 -8.06
CA GLU A 174 16.03 -3.98 -7.73
C GLU A 174 14.68 -4.38 -7.13
N LEU A 175 13.83 -5.09 -7.88
CA LEU A 175 12.60 -5.67 -7.34
C LEU A 175 12.91 -6.90 -6.48
N LEU A 176 13.74 -7.80 -7.00
CA LEU A 176 14.09 -9.07 -6.38
C LEU A 176 15.60 -9.31 -6.39
N LYS A 177 16.07 -10.04 -5.38
CA LYS A 177 17.50 -10.40 -5.20
C LYS A 177 17.88 -11.69 -5.92
N SER A 178 16.94 -12.60 -6.08
CA SER A 178 17.13 -13.92 -6.68
C SER A 178 15.84 -14.46 -7.27
N VAL A 179 15.97 -15.27 -8.32
CA VAL A 179 14.89 -16.06 -8.92
C VAL A 179 15.28 -17.53 -8.86
N ALA A 180 14.36 -18.40 -8.46
CA ALA A 180 14.60 -19.85 -8.42
C ALA A 180 14.65 -20.41 -9.85
N LYS A 181 15.52 -21.39 -10.12
CA LYS A 181 15.68 -21.95 -11.47
C LYS A 181 14.46 -22.77 -11.91
N GLU A 182 13.79 -23.35 -10.93
CA GLU A 182 12.54 -24.08 -11.04
C GLU A 182 11.29 -23.18 -11.05
N SER A 183 11.47 -21.85 -11.11
CA SER A 183 10.36 -20.91 -11.26
C SER A 183 9.62 -21.21 -12.56
N MET A 184 8.29 -21.26 -12.47
CA MET A 184 7.44 -21.41 -13.65
C MET A 184 6.70 -20.11 -13.97
N LEU A 185 6.40 -19.33 -12.92
CA LEU A 185 5.72 -18.05 -13.00
C LEU A 185 6.28 -17.12 -11.93
N VAL A 186 6.69 -15.91 -12.32
CA VAL A 186 7.02 -14.83 -11.39
C VAL A 186 6.04 -13.70 -11.60
N LEU A 187 5.31 -13.35 -10.53
CA LEU A 187 4.42 -12.21 -10.47
C LEU A 187 5.20 -11.02 -9.90
N ALA A 188 5.55 -10.08 -10.78
CA ALA A 188 6.19 -8.84 -10.42
C ALA A 188 5.12 -7.77 -10.17
N ASN A 189 4.95 -7.37 -8.91
CA ASN A 189 4.07 -6.28 -8.53
C ASN A 189 4.88 -5.12 -7.95
N TYR A 190 4.66 -3.92 -8.46
CA TYR A 190 5.39 -2.73 -8.03
C TYR A 190 4.48 -1.53 -7.96
N ILE A 191 4.81 -0.64 -7.04
CA ILE A 191 4.18 0.67 -6.94
C ILE A 191 5.18 1.68 -6.40
N TYR A 192 5.24 2.82 -7.06
CA TYR A 192 6.00 3.97 -6.62
C TYR A 192 5.07 5.16 -6.60
N PHE A 193 5.13 5.93 -5.52
CA PHE A 193 4.32 7.13 -5.36
C PHE A 193 5.15 8.28 -4.87
N LYS A 194 4.88 9.42 -5.48
CA LYS A 194 5.38 10.71 -5.06
C LYS A 194 4.31 11.76 -5.29
N GLY A 195 3.77 12.27 -4.19
CA GLY A 195 2.75 13.31 -4.20
C GLY A 195 3.35 14.68 -4.00
N LYS A 196 2.87 15.68 -4.75
CA LYS A 196 3.15 17.11 -4.50
C LYS A 196 2.15 17.65 -3.49
N TRP A 197 2.62 18.28 -2.42
CA TRP A 197 1.68 18.83 -1.44
C TRP A 197 0.82 19.92 -2.07
N LYS A 198 -0.48 19.95 -1.74
CA LYS A 198 -1.37 21.03 -2.17
C LYS A 198 -0.91 22.40 -1.66
N LYS A 199 -0.32 22.39 -0.48
CA LYS A 199 0.44 23.50 0.10
C LYS A 199 1.78 22.91 0.51
N PRO A 200 2.94 23.40 0.04
CA PRO A 200 4.24 22.86 0.44
C PRO A 200 4.65 23.31 1.85
N PHE A 201 5.73 22.75 2.35
CA PHE A 201 6.46 23.24 3.52
C PHE A 201 7.63 24.11 3.05
N ASP A 202 8.01 25.11 3.83
CA ASP A 202 9.16 25.95 3.52
C ASP A 202 10.41 25.35 4.19
N GLU A 203 11.39 24.98 3.36
CA GLU A 203 12.65 24.33 3.75
C GLU A 203 13.43 25.14 4.79
N THR A 204 13.24 26.46 4.85
CA THR A 204 13.90 27.32 5.85
C THR A 204 13.41 27.08 7.28
N TYR A 205 12.22 26.48 7.45
CA TYR A 205 11.70 26.08 8.75
C TYR A 205 11.98 24.62 9.10
N THR A 206 12.63 23.85 8.22
CA THR A 206 13.04 22.49 8.54
C THR A 206 14.17 22.51 9.56
N LYS A 207 13.98 21.83 10.69
CA LYS A 207 14.96 21.77 11.79
C LYS A 207 15.08 20.37 12.36
N GLU A 208 16.28 20.01 12.79
CA GLU A 208 16.52 18.79 13.56
C GLU A 208 15.71 18.82 14.86
N LYS A 209 14.93 17.76 15.10
CA LYS A 209 14.25 17.50 16.36
C LYS A 209 14.38 16.03 16.73
N ASP A 210 14.05 15.74 17.98
CA ASP A 210 14.07 14.40 18.53
C ASP A 210 12.83 13.62 18.06
N PHE A 211 13.05 12.38 17.64
CA PHE A 211 12.02 11.38 17.35
C PHE A 211 12.26 10.20 18.30
N HIS A 212 11.24 9.84 19.07
CA HIS A 212 11.31 8.84 20.14
C HIS A 212 10.85 7.50 19.58
N VAL A 213 11.80 6.65 19.12
CA VAL A 213 11.52 5.34 18.54
C VAL A 213 10.85 4.42 19.57
N ASP A 214 11.31 4.48 20.81
CA ASP A 214 10.72 3.84 21.97
C ASP A 214 11.06 4.64 23.25
N LYS A 215 10.85 4.07 24.44
CA LYS A 215 11.10 4.76 25.71
C LYS A 215 12.58 5.09 25.96
N ASP A 216 13.49 4.30 25.40
CA ASP A 216 14.92 4.34 25.66
C ASP A 216 15.73 4.84 24.45
N THR A 217 15.11 4.85 23.26
CA THR A 217 15.76 5.18 21.98
C THR A 217 15.20 6.47 21.38
N VAL A 218 16.08 7.46 21.25
CA VAL A 218 15.78 8.76 20.61
C VAL A 218 16.76 9.00 19.47
N VAL A 219 16.23 9.43 18.31
CA VAL A 219 17.02 9.78 17.13
C VAL A 219 16.74 11.22 16.72
N LYS A 220 17.76 11.93 16.23
CA LYS A 220 17.58 13.27 15.65
C LYS A 220 17.26 13.13 14.17
N VAL A 221 16.18 13.78 13.74
CA VAL A 221 15.74 13.79 12.35
C VAL A 221 15.26 15.18 11.94
N PRO A 222 15.35 15.53 10.65
CA PRO A 222 14.81 16.79 10.15
C PRO A 222 13.27 16.78 10.20
N PHE A 223 12.69 17.77 10.87
CA PHE A 223 11.25 18.02 10.90
C PHE A 223 10.90 19.25 10.07
N MET A 224 10.00 19.05 9.12
CA MET A 224 9.34 20.10 8.37
C MET A 224 8.27 20.76 9.23
N PHE A 225 8.06 22.06 9.06
CA PHE A 225 7.08 22.83 9.84
C PHE A 225 6.18 23.66 8.93
N ARG A 226 4.88 23.66 9.22
CA ARG A 226 3.94 24.64 8.69
C ARG A 226 2.78 24.89 9.65
N SER A 227 2.49 26.16 9.89
CA SER A 227 1.23 26.59 10.50
C SER A 227 0.16 26.73 9.41
N GLY A 228 -1.03 26.16 9.61
CA GLY A 228 -2.09 26.25 8.61
C GLY A 228 -3.32 25.44 8.96
N LYS A 229 -4.33 25.46 8.08
CA LYS A 229 -5.56 24.66 8.25
C LYS A 229 -5.37 23.23 7.76
N TYR A 230 -5.74 22.28 8.61
CA TYR A 230 -5.74 20.84 8.33
C TYR A 230 -7.04 20.21 8.79
N ASN A 231 -7.50 19.17 8.09
CA ASN A 231 -8.49 18.30 8.67
C ASN A 231 -7.80 17.45 9.74
N SER A 232 -8.35 17.46 10.95
CA SER A 232 -7.74 16.76 12.08
C SER A 232 -8.76 16.28 13.09
N LEU A 233 -8.36 15.23 13.82
CA LEU A 233 -9.02 14.74 15.02
C LEU A 233 -8.00 14.79 16.16
N LEU A 234 -8.29 15.59 17.18
CA LEU A 234 -7.45 15.71 18.37
C LEU A 234 -8.25 15.18 19.56
N SER A 235 -8.25 13.86 19.79
CA SER A 235 -8.96 13.23 20.91
C SER A 235 -8.02 12.98 22.10
N LYS A 236 -8.51 12.34 23.17
CA LYS A 236 -7.66 11.95 24.30
C LYS A 236 -6.72 10.79 23.96
N ASP A 237 -7.13 9.94 23.03
CA ASP A 237 -6.47 8.66 22.74
C ASP A 237 -5.66 8.71 21.44
N VAL A 238 -6.13 9.47 20.45
CA VAL A 238 -5.53 9.54 19.12
C VAL A 238 -5.45 10.97 18.59
N THR A 239 -4.38 11.24 17.86
CA THR A 239 -4.23 12.42 17.01
C THR A 239 -4.22 11.97 15.55
N VAL A 240 -5.12 12.51 14.73
CA VAL A 240 -5.18 12.26 13.29
C VAL A 240 -5.02 13.57 12.56
N VAL A 241 -4.15 13.60 11.54
CA VAL A 241 -3.94 14.77 10.70
C VAL A 241 -3.92 14.36 9.24
N GLU A 242 -4.74 15.05 8.44
CA GLU A 242 -4.75 14.94 6.99
C GLU A 242 -3.93 16.06 6.36
N VAL A 243 -2.99 15.69 5.49
CA VAL A 243 -2.19 16.63 4.71
C VAL A 243 -2.46 16.37 3.22
N PRO A 244 -3.16 17.28 2.52
CA PRO A 244 -3.57 17.05 1.14
C PRO A 244 -2.41 17.22 0.15
N TYR A 245 -2.36 16.32 -0.82
CA TYR A 245 -1.60 16.44 -2.06
C TYR A 245 -2.44 17.12 -3.16
N ASN A 246 -1.78 17.54 -4.24
CA ASN A 246 -2.43 17.75 -5.54
C ASN A 246 -2.97 16.41 -6.09
N GLY A 247 -3.92 16.43 -7.02
CA GLY A 247 -4.46 15.20 -7.61
C GLY A 247 -5.34 14.30 -6.71
N ASN A 248 -6.10 14.89 -5.78
CA ASN A 248 -7.12 14.20 -4.97
C ASN A 248 -6.57 13.05 -4.09
N ALA A 249 -5.35 13.18 -3.59
CA ALA A 249 -4.81 12.30 -2.55
C ALA A 249 -4.42 13.08 -1.30
N SER A 250 -4.35 12.37 -0.18
CA SER A 250 -3.95 12.91 1.12
C SER A 250 -3.05 11.94 1.86
N ALA A 251 -2.01 12.47 2.51
CA ALA A 251 -1.30 11.75 3.56
C ALA A 251 -2.10 11.84 4.86
N ILE A 252 -2.29 10.71 5.53
CA ILE A 252 -2.97 10.62 6.82
C ILE A 252 -1.96 10.10 7.84
N PHE A 253 -1.75 10.89 8.89
CA PHE A 253 -0.91 10.54 10.03
C PHE A 253 -1.81 10.24 11.22
N ILE A 254 -1.62 9.09 11.86
CA ILE A 254 -2.43 8.61 12.99
C ILE A 254 -1.47 8.27 14.14
N LEU A 255 -1.55 9.03 15.21
CA LEU A 255 -0.61 8.96 16.33
C LEU A 255 -1.32 8.56 17.63
N PRO A 256 -0.75 7.63 18.41
CA PRO A 256 -1.22 7.34 19.75
C PRO A 256 -0.85 8.48 20.70
N ARG A 257 -1.82 9.05 21.43
CA ARG A 257 -1.56 10.13 22.42
C ARG A 257 -0.70 9.67 23.59
N ASN A 258 -0.76 8.38 23.93
CA ASN A 258 0.02 7.77 25.00
C ASN A 258 1.36 7.18 24.50
N GLY A 259 1.69 7.33 23.21
CA GLY A 259 2.87 6.73 22.58
C GLY A 259 2.78 5.22 22.34
N ASN A 260 1.65 4.57 22.65
CA ASN A 260 1.47 3.13 22.51
C ASN A 260 0.86 2.78 21.14
N LEU A 261 1.72 2.58 20.14
CA LEU A 261 1.30 2.24 18.78
C LEU A 261 0.53 0.90 18.72
N LYS A 262 0.92 -0.09 19.52
CA LYS A 262 0.25 -1.40 19.56
C LYS A 262 -1.21 -1.26 20.01
N GLU A 263 -1.46 -0.48 21.04
CA GLU A 263 -2.82 -0.21 21.52
C GLU A 263 -3.65 0.54 20.48
N LEU A 264 -3.03 1.46 19.72
CA LEU A 264 -3.70 2.11 18.59
C LEU A 264 -4.07 1.11 17.48
N GLU A 265 -3.18 0.16 17.16
CA GLU A 265 -3.42 -0.88 16.15
C GLU A 265 -4.55 -1.84 16.56
N GLU A 266 -4.60 -2.24 17.83
CA GLU A 266 -5.64 -3.10 18.40
C GLU A 266 -7.00 -2.38 18.53
N ASN A 267 -6.98 -1.04 18.71
CA ASN A 267 -8.16 -0.22 18.92
C ASN A 267 -8.49 0.71 17.75
N LEU A 268 -7.95 0.43 16.55
CA LEU A 268 -8.25 1.19 15.33
C LEU A 268 -9.73 1.10 14.89
N HIS A 269 -10.55 0.46 15.72
CA HIS A 269 -11.96 0.15 15.57
C HIS A 269 -12.92 1.25 16.03
N GLU A 270 -12.46 2.36 16.60
CA GLU A 270 -13.38 3.40 17.09
C GLU A 270 -12.97 4.84 16.69
N SER A 271 -13.92 5.55 16.08
CA SER A 271 -14.01 7.03 16.05
C SER A 271 -13.01 7.82 15.18
N PHE A 272 -13.08 7.66 13.85
CA PHE A 272 -12.59 8.67 12.90
C PHE A 272 -13.71 9.60 12.38
N ARG A 273 -14.88 9.61 13.03
CA ARG A 273 -16.11 10.23 12.49
C ARG A 273 -16.18 11.76 12.58
N GLU A 274 -15.21 12.42 13.22
CA GLU A 274 -15.26 13.87 13.46
C GLU A 274 -13.97 14.60 13.06
N TRP A 275 -13.61 14.53 11.78
CA TRP A 275 -12.51 15.34 11.24
C TRP A 275 -13.02 16.75 11.11
N ARG A 276 -12.35 17.69 11.76
CA ARG A 276 -12.69 19.12 11.66
C ARG A 276 -11.50 19.86 11.10
N SER A 277 -11.79 20.79 10.18
CA SER A 277 -10.78 21.73 9.71
C SER A 277 -10.39 22.65 10.87
N LYS A 278 -9.12 22.59 11.28
CA LYS A 278 -8.55 23.39 12.38
C LYS A 278 -7.20 23.96 11.96
N THR A 279 -6.86 25.15 12.46
CA THR A 279 -5.51 25.70 12.32
C THR A 279 -4.59 25.00 13.31
N LEU A 280 -3.48 24.42 12.84
CA LEU A 280 -2.49 23.69 13.63
C LEU A 280 -1.08 24.17 13.30
N ASP A 281 -0.19 24.12 14.29
CA ASP A 281 1.26 24.21 14.11
C ASP A 281 1.82 22.79 13.92
N LEU A 282 1.89 22.34 12.67
CA LEU A 282 2.19 20.96 12.32
C LEU A 282 3.68 20.74 12.06
N HIS A 283 4.26 19.74 12.71
CA HIS A 283 5.62 19.28 12.48
C HIS A 283 5.63 17.82 12.02
N ILE A 284 6.24 17.55 10.87
CA ILE A 284 6.30 16.22 10.24
C ILE A 284 7.77 15.86 10.01
N PRO A 285 8.23 14.67 10.40
CA PRO A 285 9.58 14.22 10.06
C PRO A 285 9.70 14.09 8.54
N LYS A 286 10.86 14.42 7.99
CA LYS A 286 11.22 14.09 6.61
C LYS A 286 11.75 12.65 6.59
N PHE A 287 11.15 11.80 5.76
CA PHE A 287 11.50 10.39 5.74
C PHE A 287 11.28 9.76 4.36
N SER A 288 11.98 8.66 4.13
CA SER A 288 11.71 7.75 3.02
C SER A 288 11.45 6.35 3.59
N ILE A 289 10.51 5.64 2.99
CA ILE A 289 10.23 4.26 3.35
C ILE A 289 10.18 3.39 2.09
N LYS A 290 10.85 2.25 2.19
CA LYS A 290 10.81 1.18 1.20
C LYS A 290 10.18 -0.03 1.87
N ALA A 291 9.24 -0.65 1.18
CA ALA A 291 8.63 -1.90 1.54
C ALA A 291 9.07 -2.97 0.56
N ASN A 292 9.50 -4.11 1.08
CA ASN A 292 9.69 -5.32 0.30
C ASN A 292 8.88 -6.41 1.00
N LEU A 293 7.85 -6.92 0.34
CA LEU A 293 7.02 -7.99 0.88
C LEU A 293 7.13 -9.22 0.01
N ASP A 294 7.42 -10.35 0.67
CA ASP A 294 7.17 -11.67 0.12
C ASP A 294 5.69 -11.98 0.31
N LEU A 295 4.93 -11.90 -0.78
CA LEU A 295 3.48 -12.07 -0.72
C LEU A 295 3.10 -13.53 -0.41
N LYS A 296 3.98 -14.51 -0.66
CA LYS A 296 3.68 -15.91 -0.37
C LYS A 296 3.46 -16.15 1.12
N GLU A 297 4.39 -15.69 1.95
CA GLU A 297 4.32 -15.90 3.40
C GLU A 297 3.08 -15.21 3.99
N GLU A 298 2.85 -13.96 3.61
CA GLU A 298 1.82 -13.12 4.21
C GLU A 298 0.41 -13.49 3.77
N LEU A 299 0.23 -13.84 2.48
CA LEU A 299 -1.08 -14.28 1.99
C LEU A 299 -1.42 -15.69 2.44
N SER A 300 -0.42 -16.56 2.65
CA SER A 300 -0.63 -17.88 3.25
C SER A 300 -1.27 -17.77 4.63
N LYS A 301 -0.82 -16.81 5.45
CA LYS A 301 -1.41 -16.51 6.77
C LYS A 301 -2.85 -15.99 6.67
N LEU A 302 -3.24 -15.44 5.51
CA LEU A 302 -4.62 -15.01 5.22
C LEU A 302 -5.50 -16.10 4.59
N GLY A 303 -4.98 -17.32 4.44
CA GLY A 303 -5.69 -18.48 3.88
C GLY A 303 -5.44 -18.73 2.40
N VAL A 304 -4.66 -17.88 1.72
CA VAL A 304 -4.30 -18.04 0.31
C VAL A 304 -3.08 -18.95 0.23
N THR A 305 -3.30 -20.26 0.18
CA THR A 305 -2.21 -21.25 0.30
C THR A 305 -2.07 -22.09 -0.96
N ARG A 306 -3.20 -22.51 -1.56
CA ARG A 306 -3.20 -23.45 -2.69
C ARG A 306 -2.41 -22.93 -3.89
N VAL A 307 -2.53 -21.64 -4.20
CA VAL A 307 -1.84 -21.00 -5.34
C VAL A 307 -0.32 -21.05 -5.24
N PHE A 308 0.23 -21.23 -4.03
CA PHE A 308 1.67 -21.35 -3.78
C PHE A 308 2.14 -22.80 -3.58
N SER A 309 1.28 -23.77 -3.85
CA SER A 309 1.48 -25.19 -3.58
C SER A 309 1.32 -26.02 -4.85
N ASN A 310 1.67 -27.31 -4.76
CA ASN A 310 1.47 -28.26 -5.86
C ASN A 310 -0.01 -28.54 -6.16
N GLU A 311 -0.93 -28.08 -5.30
CA GLU A 311 -2.38 -28.19 -5.48
C GLU A 311 -2.99 -26.97 -6.20
N ALA A 312 -2.15 -26.05 -6.68
CA ALA A 312 -2.56 -24.87 -7.43
C ALA A 312 -3.31 -25.29 -8.69
N ASP A 313 -4.59 -24.91 -8.73
CA ASP A 313 -5.43 -25.03 -9.91
C ASP A 313 -5.40 -23.69 -10.64
N LEU A 314 -4.42 -23.59 -11.54
CA LEU A 314 -4.27 -22.49 -12.48
C LEU A 314 -4.57 -23.00 -13.89
N LEU A 315 -5.71 -23.68 -14.10
CA LEU A 315 -6.16 -24.25 -15.38
C LEU A 315 -6.37 -23.21 -16.50
N GLY A 316 -6.24 -21.91 -16.21
CA GLY A 316 -6.00 -20.86 -17.22
C GLY A 316 -4.63 -20.93 -17.91
N LEU A 317 -3.73 -21.76 -17.39
CA LEU A 317 -2.40 -22.09 -17.90
C LEU A 317 -2.45 -23.55 -18.39
N GLN A 318 -1.89 -23.89 -19.56
CA GLN A 318 -2.23 -25.15 -20.27
C GLN A 318 -1.81 -26.47 -19.59
N TRP A 319 -1.41 -26.55 -18.31
CA TRP A 319 -0.96 -27.82 -17.73
C TRP A 319 -1.13 -28.02 -16.21
N ASN A 320 -1.20 -29.31 -15.84
CA ASN A 320 -0.99 -29.89 -14.51
C ASN A 320 0.49 -29.82 -14.07
N VAL A 321 1.13 -28.65 -14.10
CA VAL A 321 2.51 -28.48 -13.61
C VAL A 321 2.48 -27.83 -12.24
N CYS A 322 3.34 -28.32 -11.35
CA CYS A 322 3.66 -27.66 -10.09
C CYS A 322 4.21 -26.25 -10.36
N LEU A 323 3.41 -25.22 -10.08
CA LEU A 323 3.80 -23.84 -10.32
C LEU A 323 4.53 -23.28 -9.09
N THR A 324 5.83 -23.07 -9.23
CA THR A 324 6.57 -22.23 -8.30
C THR A 324 6.26 -20.77 -8.63
N LEU A 325 5.41 -20.13 -7.82
CA LEU A 325 5.08 -18.71 -7.89
C LEU A 325 5.96 -17.91 -6.93
N GLN A 326 6.74 -16.99 -7.48
CA GLN A 326 7.39 -15.93 -6.70
C GLN A 326 6.58 -14.64 -6.89
N ALA A 327 6.06 -14.08 -5.81
CA ALA A 327 5.23 -12.89 -5.82
C ALA A 327 5.88 -11.81 -4.93
N VAL A 328 6.42 -10.77 -5.57
CA VAL A 328 7.17 -9.71 -4.88
C VAL A 328 6.40 -8.42 -4.99
N HIS A 329 6.19 -7.76 -3.86
CA HIS A 329 5.67 -6.40 -3.80
C HIS A 329 6.75 -5.45 -3.32
N LYS A 330 7.03 -4.41 -4.12
CA LYS A 330 7.90 -3.31 -3.72
C LYS A 330 7.17 -1.98 -3.78
N ALA A 331 7.21 -1.27 -2.66
CA ALA A 331 6.60 0.03 -2.49
C ALA A 331 7.64 1.04 -1.99
N THR A 332 7.76 2.19 -2.65
CA THR A 332 8.64 3.27 -2.23
C THR A 332 7.83 4.55 -2.07
N LEU A 333 7.97 5.20 -0.91
CA LEU A 333 7.38 6.49 -0.59
C LEU A 333 8.44 7.44 -0.08
N SER A 334 8.30 8.71 -0.44
CA SER A 334 9.17 9.79 0.02
C SER A 334 8.36 10.99 0.48
N ILE A 335 8.68 11.49 1.67
CA ILE A 335 8.04 12.65 2.30
C ILE A 335 9.10 13.74 2.49
N ASP A 336 8.98 14.83 1.74
CA ASP A 336 9.84 16.02 1.81
C ASP A 336 9.01 17.31 1.72
N GLU A 337 9.66 18.47 1.76
CA GLU A 337 9.01 19.77 1.86
C GLU A 337 8.17 20.14 0.63
N LYS A 338 8.58 19.65 -0.54
CA LYS A 338 8.03 20.02 -1.84
C LYS A 338 7.01 19.00 -2.35
N GLY A 339 7.25 17.72 -2.05
CA GLY A 339 6.73 16.62 -2.87
C GLY A 339 7.28 16.60 -4.31
N THR A 340 8.35 17.38 -4.57
CA THR A 340 9.08 17.71 -5.83
C THR A 340 8.57 18.85 -6.73
N GLU A 341 9.56 19.53 -7.33
CA GLU A 341 9.69 20.91 -7.82
C GLU A 341 8.45 21.58 -8.44
N ALA A 342 8.07 22.74 -7.88
CA ALA A 342 8.17 24.06 -8.51
C ALA A 342 7.89 25.18 -7.50
N ALA A 343 8.30 26.39 -7.90
CA ALA A 343 8.52 27.64 -7.16
C ALA A 343 7.49 28.09 -6.12
N GLY A 344 8.02 28.83 -5.15
CA GLY A 344 7.32 29.44 -4.04
C GLY A 344 6.09 30.24 -4.47
N ALA A 345 4.99 29.96 -3.77
CA ALA A 345 3.92 30.91 -3.59
C ALA A 345 3.81 31.15 -2.08
N THR A 346 4.55 32.14 -1.58
CA THR A 346 4.34 32.72 -0.26
C THR A 346 2.97 33.39 -0.24
N GLY A 347 1.96 32.61 0.15
CA GLY A 347 0.62 33.10 0.45
C GLY A 347 0.44 33.12 1.97
N ILE A 348 0.37 34.31 2.54
CA ILE A 348 0.03 34.54 3.95
C ILE A 348 -1.33 33.88 4.21
N GLU A 349 -1.37 32.80 4.98
CA GLU A 349 -2.63 32.14 5.30
C GLU A 349 -2.87 32.13 6.81
N ILE A 350 -3.65 33.15 7.20
CA ILE A 350 -4.48 33.23 8.41
C ILE A 350 -3.68 33.53 9.68
N THR A 351 -3.71 34.79 10.12
CA THR A 351 -3.38 35.15 11.51
C THR A 351 -4.42 34.53 12.42
N PRO A 352 -4.07 33.53 13.24
CA PRO A 352 -5.04 32.86 14.07
C PRO A 352 -5.48 33.79 15.20
N THR A 353 -6.75 33.74 15.57
CA THR A 353 -7.34 34.58 16.64
C THR A 353 -6.88 34.14 18.04
N SER A 354 -6.22 32.99 18.13
CA SER A 354 -5.66 32.37 19.34
C SER A 354 -4.43 31.55 18.94
N LEU A 355 -3.53 31.22 19.89
CA LEU A 355 -2.36 30.39 19.60
C LEU A 355 -2.81 29.01 19.09
N PRO A 356 -2.43 28.58 17.86
CA PRO A 356 -2.80 27.27 17.35
C PRO A 356 -2.21 26.15 18.21
N PRO A 357 -2.93 25.03 18.41
CA PRO A 357 -2.33 23.86 19.03
C PRO A 357 -1.22 23.29 18.13
N SER A 358 -0.10 22.92 18.74
CA SER A 358 0.99 22.26 18.02
C SER A 358 0.80 20.76 17.98
N VAL A 359 1.02 20.18 16.80
CA VAL A 359 1.05 18.73 16.59
C VAL A 359 2.43 18.37 16.06
N ILE A 360 3.12 17.49 16.78
CA ILE A 360 4.46 17.02 16.44
C ILE A 360 4.39 15.51 16.24
N ILE A 361 4.92 15.03 15.12
CA ILE A 361 4.92 13.60 14.77
C ILE A 361 6.29 13.01 15.17
N ASP A 362 6.53 12.93 16.48
CA ASP A 362 7.82 12.58 17.11
C ASP A 362 7.81 11.24 17.86
N VAL A 363 6.84 10.39 17.59
CA VAL A 363 6.68 9.03 18.12
C VAL A 363 6.18 8.10 17.01
N PRO A 364 6.33 6.75 17.14
CA PRO A 364 5.78 5.80 16.20
C PRO A 364 4.31 6.03 15.86
N PHE A 365 3.98 5.95 14.57
CA PHE A 365 2.67 6.34 14.05
C PHE A 365 2.20 5.41 12.93
N LEU A 366 0.89 5.34 12.70
CA LEU A 366 0.35 4.77 11.48
C LEU A 366 0.29 5.85 10.40
N PHE A 367 0.58 5.43 9.18
CA PHE A 367 0.64 6.28 8.02
C PHE A 367 -0.18 5.68 6.88
N ALA A 368 -0.96 6.53 6.21
CA ALA A 368 -1.71 6.13 5.03
C ALA A 368 -1.62 7.18 3.93
N VAL A 369 -1.68 6.73 2.68
CA VAL A 369 -1.98 7.60 1.54
C VAL A 369 -3.35 7.21 1.02
N TYR A 370 -4.28 8.15 1.11
CA TYR A 370 -5.67 7.95 0.73
C TYR A 370 -5.99 8.75 -0.52
N LYS A 371 -6.62 8.12 -1.52
CA LYS A 371 -7.08 8.76 -2.74
C LYS A 371 -8.59 8.95 -2.64
N SER A 372 -9.06 10.20 -2.70
CA SER A 372 -10.44 10.55 -2.36
C SER A 372 -11.45 10.27 -3.46
N ASP A 373 -11.03 10.28 -4.73
CA ASP A 373 -11.91 9.97 -5.87
C ASP A 373 -12.25 8.47 -5.95
N THR A 374 -11.28 7.60 -5.67
CA THR A 374 -11.48 6.15 -5.62
C THR A 374 -11.74 5.63 -4.22
N HIS A 375 -11.73 6.49 -3.19
CA HIS A 375 -11.86 6.07 -1.78
C HIS A 375 -10.92 4.92 -1.38
N SER A 376 -9.72 4.90 -1.97
CA SER A 376 -8.76 3.81 -1.84
C SER A 376 -7.58 4.19 -0.98
N LEU A 377 -7.09 3.23 -0.19
CA LEU A 377 -5.78 3.31 0.44
C LEU A 377 -4.71 2.89 -0.57
N LEU A 378 -3.96 3.86 -1.09
CA LEU A 378 -2.81 3.61 -1.95
C LEU A 378 -1.66 2.98 -1.16
N PHE A 379 -1.47 3.44 0.08
CA PHE A 379 -0.48 2.91 1.00
C PHE A 379 -1.01 2.89 2.42
N PHE A 380 -0.56 1.91 3.19
CA PHE A 380 -0.85 1.81 4.61
C PHE A 380 0.31 1.15 5.34
N GLY A 381 0.54 1.55 6.58
CA GLY A 381 1.62 0.99 7.37
C GLY A 381 1.86 1.69 8.69
N ARG A 382 2.83 1.17 9.44
CA ARG A 382 3.34 1.75 10.67
C ARG A 382 4.79 2.19 10.49
N ILE A 383 5.10 3.37 10.99
CA ILE A 383 6.43 3.98 10.95
C ILE A 383 6.93 4.05 12.38
N VAL A 384 7.92 3.22 12.71
CA VAL A 384 8.56 3.13 14.02
C VAL A 384 9.92 3.80 14.02
N THR A 385 10.68 3.67 12.92
CA THR A 385 11.99 4.30 12.75
C THR A 385 11.99 5.21 11.51
N ILE A 386 12.48 6.43 11.66
CA ILE A 386 12.63 7.37 10.56
C ILE A 386 13.96 7.14 9.85
N MET A 387 13.89 6.78 8.56
CA MET A 387 15.07 6.74 7.70
C MET A 387 15.13 8.01 6.85
N PHE A 388 16.23 8.75 6.96
CA PHE A 388 16.55 9.92 6.14
C PHE A 388 18.00 9.80 5.66
N GLY A 389 18.26 10.10 4.38
CA GLY A 389 19.65 10.32 3.92
C GLY A 389 20.32 9.31 2.99
N ASN A 390 19.74 8.15 2.64
CA ASN A 390 20.31 7.28 1.58
C ASN A 390 19.34 7.17 0.39
N TRP A 391 19.38 8.19 -0.47
CA TRP A 391 18.65 8.24 -1.74
C TRP A 391 19.31 7.40 -2.85
N THR A 392 20.51 6.89 -2.58
CA THR A 392 21.29 6.04 -3.48
C THR A 392 22.15 5.12 -2.63
N ASN A 393 21.74 3.86 -2.54
CA ASN A 393 22.55 2.68 -2.83
C ASN A 393 21.64 1.46 -2.82
#